data_AF-A0A9X7VXK3-F1
#
_entry.id   AF-A0A9X7VXK3-F1
#
_cell.length_a   1.000
_cell.length_b   1.000
_cell.length_c   1.000
_cell.angle_alpha   90.00
_cell.angle_beta   90.00
_cell.angle_gamma   90.00
#
_symmetry.space_group_name_H-M   'P 1'
#
loop_
_entity.id
_entity.type
_entity.pdbx_description
1 polymer ?
#
loop_
_entity_poly.entity_id
_entity_poly.type
_entity_poly.pdbx_seq_one_letter_code
_entity_poly.pdbx_strand_id
1 'polypeptide(L)'
;MGRSTTSKLQRQEERRILEEYHKVVTEEALEPLWESFVAWKEGTLPYDELTERIHLFHKTNQEIYKDFNYTERYLLVLYAKMKLGRLTDQDYTQYGAILDRWKYDEEVD
;
A
#
# COMPACT_ATOMS: atom_id res chain seq x y z
N MET A 1 36.07 5.69 8.43
CA MET A 1 34.90 5.11 9.14
C MET A 1 33.70 6.02 8.86
N GLY A 2 32.62 5.54 8.24
CA GLY A 2 31.48 6.40 7.87
C GLY A 2 30.34 5.76 7.06
N ARG A 3 30.54 4.61 6.40
CA ARG A 3 29.49 3.95 5.57
C ARG A 3 28.38 3.24 6.37
N SER A 4 28.62 2.90 7.63
CA SER A 4 27.71 2.04 8.43
C SER A 4 26.49 2.81 8.95
N THR A 5 26.64 4.08 9.32
CA THR A 5 25.56 4.89 9.90
C THR A 5 24.60 5.41 8.84
N THR A 6 25.09 5.85 7.68
CA THR A 6 24.26 6.33 6.55
C THR A 6 23.35 5.21 6.02
N SER A 7 23.87 3.99 5.87
CA SER A 7 23.07 2.84 5.41
C SER A 7 22.04 2.38 6.45
N LYS A 8 22.32 2.51 7.75
CA LYS A 8 21.34 2.23 8.82
C LYS A 8 20.20 3.25 8.83
N LEU A 9 20.52 4.54 8.70
CA LEU A 9 19.52 5.61 8.64
C LEU A 9 18.63 5.46 7.41
N GLN A 10 19.21 5.15 6.25
CA GLN A 10 18.43 4.87 5.03
C GLN A 10 17.47 3.69 5.23
N ARG A 11 17.93 2.56 5.78
CA ARG A 11 17.06 1.41 6.06
C ARG A 11 15.95 1.71 7.07
N GLN A 12 16.20 2.58 8.04
CA GLN A 12 15.20 3.01 9.01
C GLN A 12 14.15 3.88 8.35
N GLU A 13 14.57 4.80 7.49
CA GLU A 13 13.65 5.66 6.74
C GLU A 13 12.79 4.86 5.76
N GLU A 14 13.40 3.95 4.99
CA GLU A 14 12.66 3.01 4.14
C GLU A 14 11.62 2.23 4.94
N ARG A 15 11.97 1.75 6.14
CA ARG A 15 11.04 1.01 6.99
C ARG A 15 9.85 1.88 7.39
N ARG A 16 10.07 3.13 7.77
CA ARG A 16 8.99 4.07 8.13
C ARG A 16 8.06 4.34 6.96
N ILE A 17 8.63 4.55 5.76
CA ILE A 17 7.85 4.73 4.53
C ILE A 17 6.97 3.50 4.27
N LEU A 18 7.53 2.29 4.40
CA LEU A 18 6.78 1.05 4.20
C LEU A 18 5.72 0.82 5.27
N GLU A 19 6.02 1.09 6.54
CA GLU A 19 5.06 0.98 7.65
C GLU A 19 3.88 1.93 7.47
N GLU A 20 4.15 3.18 7.08
CA GLU A 20 3.11 4.17 6.80
C GLU A 20 2.28 3.77 5.58
N TYR A 21 2.92 3.39 4.48
CA TYR A 21 2.22 2.96 3.28
C TYR A 21 1.37 1.70 3.53
N HIS A 22 1.90 0.70 4.23
CA HIS A 22 1.15 -0.50 4.61
C HIS A 22 -0.09 -0.16 5.43
N LYS A 23 0.04 0.78 6.37
CA LYS A 23 -1.08 1.26 7.17
C LYS A 23 -2.15 1.87 6.27
N VAL A 24 -1.79 2.79 5.38
CA VAL A 24 -2.72 3.47 4.47
C VAL A 24 -3.51 2.46 3.64
N VAL A 25 -2.83 1.57 2.91
CA VAL A 25 -3.54 0.61 2.03
C VAL A 25 -4.40 -0.39 2.80
N THR A 26 -4.00 -0.73 4.04
CA THR A 26 -4.80 -1.62 4.90
C THR A 26 -6.04 -0.90 5.41
N GLU A 27 -5.92 0.36 5.83
CA GLU A 27 -7.05 1.18 6.26
C GLU A 27 -8.03 1.42 5.10
N GLU A 28 -7.54 1.78 3.92
CA GLU A 28 -8.36 1.95 2.71
C GLU A 28 -9.09 0.66 2.33
N ALA A 29 -8.43 -0.49 2.40
CA ALA A 29 -9.06 -1.78 2.12
C ALA A 29 -10.08 -2.21 3.18
N LEU A 30 -9.92 -1.75 4.44
CA LEU A 30 -10.82 -2.05 5.55
C LEU A 30 -12.08 -1.18 5.54
N GLU A 31 -12.00 0.06 5.05
CA GLU A 31 -13.11 1.03 5.12
C GLU A 31 -14.42 0.48 4.53
N PRO A 32 -14.47 -0.16 3.34
CA PRO A 32 -15.71 -0.71 2.80
C PRO A 32 -16.29 -1.85 3.65
N LEU A 33 -15.41 -2.62 4.30
CA LEU A 33 -15.84 -3.68 5.22
C LEU A 33 -16.41 -3.08 6.50
N TRP A 34 -15.81 -2.01 7.02
CA TRP A 34 -16.34 -1.27 8.16
C TRP A 34 -17.72 -0.70 7.87
N GLU A 35 -17.93 -0.05 6.73
CA GLU A 35 -19.24 0.44 6.29
C GLU A 35 -20.27 -0.71 6.20
N SER A 36 -19.84 -1.87 5.69
CA SER A 36 -20.69 -3.07 5.65
C SER A 36 -21.10 -3.56 7.05
N PHE A 37 -20.18 -3.51 8.02
CA PHE A 37 -20.50 -3.82 9.42
C PHE A 37 -21.48 -2.82 10.04
N VAL A 38 -21.36 -1.53 9.73
CA VAL A 38 -22.30 -0.49 10.18
C VAL A 38 -23.69 -0.76 9.61
N ALA A 39 -23.79 -0.99 8.30
CA ALA A 39 -25.05 -1.29 7.63
C ALA A 39 -25.74 -2.55 8.19
N TRP A 40 -24.97 -3.61 8.46
CA TRP A 40 -25.50 -4.80 9.13
C TRP A 40 -25.94 -4.49 10.57
N LYS A 41 -25.16 -3.69 11.31
CA LYS A 41 -25.50 -3.00 12.57
C LYS A 41 -26.94 -2.47 12.60
N GLU A 42 -27.26 -1.73 11.56
CA GLU A 42 -28.49 -0.97 11.42
C GLU A 42 -29.63 -1.80 10.81
N GLY A 43 -29.37 -3.05 10.41
CA GLY A 43 -30.33 -3.93 9.76
C GLY A 43 -30.57 -3.60 8.28
N THR A 44 -29.73 -2.77 7.66
CA THR A 44 -29.82 -2.40 6.24
C THR A 44 -29.01 -3.32 5.33
N LEU A 45 -28.13 -4.16 5.90
CA LEU A 45 -27.40 -5.22 5.20
C LEU A 45 -27.74 -6.60 5.78
N PRO A 46 -28.17 -7.57 4.96
CA PRO A 46 -28.33 -8.96 5.38
C PRO A 46 -27.02 -9.61 5.86
N TYR A 47 -27.12 -10.62 6.74
CA TYR A 47 -25.95 -11.29 7.31
C TYR A 47 -25.14 -12.09 6.27
N ASP A 48 -25.82 -12.73 5.32
CA ASP A 48 -25.19 -13.44 4.20
C ASP A 48 -24.40 -12.48 3.31
N GLU A 49 -24.94 -11.30 3.01
CA GLU A 49 -24.20 -10.27 2.28
C GLU A 49 -22.97 -9.77 3.06
N LEU A 50 -23.09 -9.53 4.37
CA LEU A 50 -21.92 -9.18 5.20
C LEU A 50 -20.83 -10.26 5.14
N THR A 51 -21.23 -11.54 5.16
CA THR A 51 -20.29 -12.67 5.10
C THR A 51 -19.51 -12.68 3.77
N GLU A 52 -20.18 -12.41 2.65
CA GLU A 52 -19.52 -12.26 1.36
C GLU A 52 -18.56 -11.06 1.34
N ARG A 53 -18.93 -9.93 1.95
CA ARG A 53 -18.03 -8.75 2.08
C ARG A 53 -16.78 -9.08 2.88
N ILE A 54 -16.89 -9.85 3.97
CA ILE A 54 -15.75 -10.34 4.75
C ILE A 54 -14.84 -11.23 3.89
N HIS A 55 -15.41 -12.13 3.08
CA HIS A 55 -14.63 -12.98 2.18
C HIS A 55 -13.89 -12.19 1.10
N LEU A 56 -14.51 -11.15 0.54
CA LEU A 56 -13.86 -10.26 -0.42
C LEU A 56 -12.71 -9.48 0.22
N PHE A 57 -12.89 -8.97 1.44
CA PHE A 57 -11.82 -8.33 2.19
C PHE A 57 -10.65 -9.29 2.43
N HIS A 58 -10.90 -10.54 2.83
CA HIS A 58 -9.83 -11.52 3.03
C HIS A 58 -8.99 -11.75 1.78
N LYS A 59 -9.60 -11.79 0.59
CA LYS A 59 -8.87 -11.88 -0.69
C LYS A 59 -8.02 -10.64 -0.91
N THR A 60 -8.58 -9.45 -0.71
CA THR A 60 -7.86 -8.18 -0.86
C THR A 60 -6.66 -8.10 0.09
N ASN A 61 -6.86 -8.45 1.35
CA ASN A 61 -5.80 -8.47 2.36
C ASN A 61 -4.70 -9.51 2.05
N GLN A 62 -5.04 -10.62 1.38
CA GLN A 62 -4.05 -11.58 0.89
C GLN A 62 -3.19 -10.99 -0.24
N GLU A 63 -3.78 -10.19 -1.14
CA GLU A 63 -3.01 -9.49 -2.17
C GLU A 63 -2.10 -8.41 -1.57
N ILE A 64 -2.60 -7.61 -0.60
CA ILE A 64 -1.75 -6.66 0.15
C ILE A 64 -0.58 -7.40 0.81
N TYR A 65 -0.83 -8.53 1.47
CA TYR A 65 0.26 -9.32 2.07
C TYR A 65 1.28 -9.76 1.02
N LYS A 66 0.83 -10.23 -0.15
CA LYS A 66 1.72 -10.64 -1.24
C LYS A 66 2.57 -9.49 -1.74
N ASP A 67 1.97 -8.32 -1.96
CA ASP A 67 2.69 -7.13 -2.43
C ASP A 67 3.84 -6.76 -1.49
N PHE A 68 3.61 -6.81 -0.18
CA PHE A 68 4.64 -6.46 0.81
C PHE A 68 5.70 -7.54 1.04
N ASN A 69 5.41 -8.81 0.75
CA ASN A 69 6.32 -9.93 1.03
C ASN A 69 7.03 -10.49 -0.20
N TYR A 70 6.49 -10.29 -1.40
CA TYR A 70 7.02 -10.87 -2.65
C TYR A 70 7.54 -9.82 -3.64
N THR A 71 7.29 -8.52 -3.41
CA THR A 71 7.88 -7.45 -4.22
C THR A 71 9.32 -7.17 -3.82
N GLU A 72 10.19 -6.91 -4.79
CA GLU A 72 11.56 -6.47 -4.52
C GLU A 72 11.55 -5.18 -3.69
N ARG A 73 12.28 -5.17 -2.58
CA ARG A 73 12.22 -4.10 -1.57
C ARG A 73 12.40 -2.68 -2.17
N TYR A 74 13.29 -2.49 -3.13
CA TYR A 74 13.51 -1.15 -3.71
C TYR A 74 12.31 -0.69 -4.56
N LEU A 75 11.63 -1.60 -5.27
CA LEU A 75 10.40 -1.31 -6.00
C LEU A 75 9.27 -0.97 -5.03
N LEU A 76 9.13 -1.73 -3.95
CA LEU A 76 8.13 -1.48 -2.92
C LEU A 76 8.32 -0.11 -2.25
N VAL A 77 9.57 0.26 -1.91
CA VAL A 77 9.88 1.59 -1.36
C VAL A 77 9.59 2.69 -2.38
N LEU A 78 9.95 2.50 -3.65
CA LEU A 78 9.70 3.48 -4.71
C LEU A 78 8.19 3.70 -4.93
N TYR A 79 7.42 2.61 -4.97
CA TYR A 79 5.97 2.65 -5.11
C TYR A 79 5.31 3.32 -3.90
N ALA A 80 5.73 2.96 -2.68
CA ALA A 80 5.26 3.61 -1.46
C ALA A 80 5.55 5.12 -1.45
N LYS A 81 6.76 5.54 -1.86
CA LYS A 81 7.09 6.97 -2.02
C LYS A 81 6.18 7.65 -3.04
N MET A 82 5.88 7.01 -4.16
CA MET A 82 4.97 7.54 -5.17
C MET A 82 3.58 7.77 -4.58
N LYS A 83 3.00 6.74 -3.97
CA LYS A 83 1.67 6.81 -3.35
C LYS A 83 1.59 7.81 -2.20
N LEU A 84 2.66 7.98 -1.43
CA LEU A 84 2.74 8.97 -0.34
C LEU A 84 3.16 10.37 -0.79
N GLY A 85 3.40 10.61 -2.09
CA GLY A 85 3.86 11.91 -2.60
C GLY A 85 5.27 12.32 -2.14
N ARG A 86 6.15 11.35 -1.87
CA ARG A 86 7.51 11.51 -1.33
C ARG A 86 8.63 11.14 -2.31
N LEU A 87 8.33 11.10 -3.60
CA LEU A 87 9.37 10.92 -4.62
C LEU A 87 10.33 12.11 -4.63
N THR A 88 11.61 11.82 -4.83
CA THR A 88 12.68 12.82 -4.94
C THR A 88 13.18 12.94 -6.39
N ASP A 89 13.90 14.00 -6.72
CA ASP A 89 14.53 14.16 -8.05
C ASP A 89 15.49 13.00 -8.38
N GLN A 90 16.15 12.44 -7.35
CA GLN A 90 16.98 11.26 -7.52
C GLN A 90 16.15 10.03 -7.92
N ASP A 91 14.95 9.85 -7.34
CA ASP A 91 14.06 8.75 -7.70
C ASP A 91 13.63 8.86 -9.17
N TYR A 92 13.31 10.07 -9.65
CA TYR A 92 12.99 10.32 -11.07
C TYR A 92 14.18 10.10 -12.00
N THR A 93 15.37 10.55 -11.59
CA THR A 93 16.59 10.35 -12.37
C THR A 93 16.93 8.87 -12.52
N GLN A 94 16.71 8.08 -11.47
CA GLN A 94 17.09 6.68 -11.42
C GLN A 94 16.03 5.73 -11.97
N TYR A 95 14.74 6.05 -11.78
CA TYR A 95 13.61 5.15 -12.05
C TYR A 95 12.51 5.77 -12.92
N GLY A 96 12.78 6.88 -13.63
CA GLY A 96 11.78 7.62 -14.41
C GLY A 96 10.91 6.74 -15.30
N ALA A 97 11.49 5.81 -16.07
CA ALA A 97 10.73 4.92 -16.96
C ALA A 97 9.72 4.02 -16.22
N ILE A 98 10.05 3.58 -15.00
CA ILE A 98 9.13 2.77 -14.17
C ILE A 98 8.02 3.67 -13.62
N LEU A 99 8.38 4.85 -13.12
CA LEU A 99 7.43 5.82 -12.57
C LEU A 99 6.43 6.33 -13.62
N ASP A 100 6.90 6.63 -14.84
CA ASP A 100 6.05 7.09 -15.93
C ASP A 100 5.06 6.01 -16.35
N ARG A 101 5.49 4.74 -16.38
CA ARG A 101 4.59 3.62 -16.65
C ARG A 101 3.51 3.51 -15.56
N TRP A 102 3.89 3.56 -14.28
CA TRP A 102 2.91 3.44 -13.20
C TRP A 102 1.93 4.62 -13.16
N LYS A 103 2.39 5.85 -13.42
CA LYS A 103 1.49 7.01 -13.52
C LYS A 103 0.50 6.84 -14.66
N TYR A 104 0.95 6.36 -15.81
CA TYR A 104 0.06 6.08 -16.94
C TYR A 104 -0.98 5.03 -16.57
N ASP A 105 -0.57 3.94 -15.91
CA ASP A 105 -1.49 2.88 -15.49
C ASP A 105 -2.56 3.42 -14.49
N GLU A 106 -2.21 4.39 -13.63
CA GLU A 106 -3.15 5.05 -12.70
C GLU A 106 -4.10 6.06 -13.34
N GLU A 107 -3.75 6.66 -14.48
CA GLU A 107 -4.61 7.62 -15.20
C GLU A 107 -5.67 6.93 -16.07
N VAL A 108 -5.54 5.61 -16.28
CA VAL A 108 -6.35 4.81 -17.22
C VAL A 108 -7.34 3.87 -16.49
N ASP A 109 -7.20 3.70 -15.18
CA ASP A 109 -8.14 3.00 -14.28
C ASP A 109 -9.17 3.96 -13.65
#